data_AF-A0A7W7Y437-F1
#
_entry.id   AF-A0A7W7Y437-F1
#
_cell.length_a   1.000
_cell.length_b   1.000
_cell.length_c   1.000
_cell.angle_alpha   90.00
_cell.angle_beta   90.00
_cell.angle_gamma   90.00
#
_symmetry.space_group_name_H-M   'P 1'
#
loop_
_entity.id
_entity.type
_entity.pdbx_description
1 polymer ?
#
loop_
_entity_poly.entity_id
_entity_poly.type
_entity_poly.pdbx_seq_one_letter_code
_entity_poly.pdbx_strand_id
1 'polypeptide(L)'
;MNQRSAHLNYVLAFALALVLIQSVHAASSYDGGESLMTIGDSRVLDPGQATWFFPFYLESFGEERGETLDVPWGMRIGLYEGFELNVSLPYRQDQELEKDGLRFVRLGGKMQLFGGEVGERSGAMSFFGTVADDSSEALGTARTNYGLEFLVSEPLGPLTSLHSAIGLQRSDGRVPLLDPADDDFDPDRHYQNTTTFYYKLGLEQYFMRKGAFMLEAATRMGLNGDDVQDQFSISVMPGLRFGDPHQGWTLSLGAGYDIPDNGLEPETRYMLGLSYRPPVREARESEPEVVEEPVGIEEESTEVEEAASLDMTLVEAADDRLRIELLNASGVPELLDVMAERLTNMGYRVVRLGVAEDHSVLETSHIHYRVGFAEEAITLGHSLTGNYQIVTRGREMPEDLQLRMLIGTDMQ
;
A
#
# COMPACT_ATOMS: atom_id res chain seq x y z
N MET A 1 -24.04 -30.98 24.18
CA MET A 1 -22.81 -31.61 23.66
C MET A 1 -22.74 -31.31 22.17
N ASN A 2 -22.35 -30.10 21.76
CA ASN A 2 -20.97 -29.55 21.73
C ASN A 2 -20.30 -29.70 20.35
N GLN A 3 -20.97 -29.28 19.28
CA GLN A 3 -20.30 -28.86 18.04
C GLN A 3 -19.76 -27.41 18.12
N ARG A 4 -20.41 -26.52 18.91
CA ARG A 4 -19.97 -25.11 19.06
C ARG A 4 -18.58 -24.92 19.68
N SER A 5 -18.08 -25.85 20.50
CA SER A 5 -16.73 -25.73 21.10
C SER A 5 -15.60 -26.17 20.16
N ALA A 6 -15.89 -26.91 19.09
CA ALA A 6 -14.87 -27.32 18.13
C ALA A 6 -14.42 -26.13 17.27
N HIS A 7 -15.37 -25.36 16.71
CA HIS A 7 -15.06 -24.19 15.89
C HIS A 7 -14.27 -23.10 16.64
N LEU A 8 -14.58 -22.87 17.92
CA LEU A 8 -13.86 -21.88 18.72
C LEU A 8 -12.36 -22.20 18.86
N ASN A 9 -12.02 -23.49 19.00
CA ASN A 9 -10.64 -23.95 19.12
C ASN A 9 -9.87 -23.87 17.79
N TYR A 10 -10.53 -24.07 16.64
CA TYR A 10 -9.88 -23.88 15.33
C TYR A 10 -9.62 -22.40 15.01
N VAL A 11 -10.54 -21.50 15.37
CA VAL A 11 -10.31 -20.04 15.25
C VAL A 11 -9.16 -19.58 16.14
N LEU A 12 -9.08 -20.08 17.39
CA LEU A 12 -7.95 -19.75 18.28
C LEU A 12 -6.61 -20.32 17.78
N ALA A 13 -6.61 -21.55 17.24
CA ALA A 13 -5.40 -22.18 16.69
C ALA A 13 -4.90 -21.46 15.42
N PHE A 14 -5.80 -20.96 14.58
CA PHE A 14 -5.45 -20.15 13.41
C PHE A 14 -4.89 -18.78 13.82
N ALA A 15 -5.49 -18.14 14.84
CA ALA A 15 -4.99 -16.89 15.40
C ALA A 15 -3.59 -17.01 16.03
N LEU A 16 -3.28 -18.13 16.70
CA LEU A 16 -1.94 -18.37 17.27
C LEU A 16 -0.86 -18.65 16.21
N ALA A 17 -1.23 -19.17 15.03
CA ALA A 17 -0.27 -19.49 13.97
C ALA A 17 0.25 -18.25 13.22
N LEU A 18 -0.45 -17.11 13.30
CA LEU A 18 -0.13 -15.85 12.61
C LEU A 18 0.90 -14.96 13.32
N VAL A 19 1.46 -15.40 14.46
CA VAL A 19 2.29 -14.57 15.36
C VAL A 19 3.80 -14.61 15.03
N LEU A 20 4.25 -15.41 14.05
CA LEU A 20 5.68 -15.69 13.80
C LEU A 20 6.18 -15.35 12.38
N ILE A 21 5.89 -14.13 11.90
CA ILE A 21 6.68 -13.48 10.85
C ILE A 21 6.90 -12.02 11.25
N GLN A 22 8.13 -11.52 11.17
CA GLN A 22 8.41 -10.09 11.25
C GLN A 22 9.05 -9.62 9.94
N SER A 23 8.51 -8.56 9.36
CA SER A 23 9.17 -7.68 8.40
C SER A 23 8.34 -6.41 8.32
N VAL A 24 8.99 -5.26 8.19
CA VAL A 24 8.31 -3.95 8.16
C VAL A 24 7.54 -3.82 6.84
N HIS A 25 6.22 -3.66 6.93
CA HIS A 25 5.35 -3.41 5.77
C HIS A 25 4.41 -2.23 6.05
N ALA A 26 3.97 -1.55 5.00
CA ALA A 26 3.19 -0.33 5.12
C ALA A 26 2.00 -0.29 4.17
N ALA A 27 0.91 0.30 4.64
CA ALA A 27 -0.40 0.31 3.97
C ALA A 27 -0.45 1.19 2.70
N SER A 28 -1.52 1.02 1.92
CA SER A 28 -1.96 1.97 0.88
C SER A 28 -3.19 2.74 1.38
N SER A 29 -3.24 4.04 1.12
CA SER A 29 -4.49 4.78 1.17
C SER A 29 -5.32 4.54 -0.09
N TYR A 30 -6.62 4.30 0.08
CA TYR A 30 -7.62 4.66 -0.90
C TYR A 30 -8.29 5.98 -0.45
N ASP A 31 -9.48 6.33 -0.95
CA ASP A 31 -10.10 7.64 -0.71
C ASP A 31 -10.85 7.74 0.64
N GLY A 32 -11.00 8.94 1.18
CA GLY A 32 -11.93 9.11 2.29
C GLY A 32 -13.39 9.03 1.82
N GLY A 33 -14.25 8.36 2.59
CA GLY A 33 -15.69 8.31 2.38
C GLY A 33 -16.33 6.95 2.61
N GLU A 34 -15.66 5.84 2.21
CA GLU A 34 -16.20 4.46 2.18
C GLU A 34 -15.07 3.42 2.40
N SER A 35 -15.40 2.18 2.78
CA SER A 35 -14.63 1.03 3.39
C SER A 35 -13.17 0.64 2.99
N LEU A 36 -12.23 0.02 3.77
CA LEU A 36 -10.74 -0.31 3.58
C LEU A 36 -10.26 -0.83 2.23
N MET A 37 -11.18 -1.21 1.38
CA MET A 37 -10.94 -1.41 -0.05
C MET A 37 -11.22 -0.16 -0.92
N THR A 38 -11.43 0.94 -0.23
CA THR A 38 -11.78 2.28 -0.65
C THR A 38 -11.39 3.30 0.43
N ILE A 39 -11.34 2.96 1.74
CA ILE A 39 -10.98 3.87 2.86
C ILE A 39 -9.57 4.34 2.63
N GLY A 40 -9.34 5.58 3.01
CA GLY A 40 -7.99 6.02 3.28
C GLY A 40 -7.44 5.37 4.55
N ASP A 41 -6.36 4.61 4.40
CA ASP A 41 -5.21 4.94 5.24
C ASP A 41 -5.06 6.48 5.25
N SER A 42 -4.90 7.02 6.44
CA SER A 42 -4.74 8.45 6.71
C SER A 42 -3.55 9.06 5.99
N ARG A 43 -2.61 8.27 5.45
CA ARG A 43 -1.47 8.80 4.71
C ARG A 43 -1.83 9.38 3.35
N VAL A 44 -1.27 10.56 3.11
CA VAL A 44 -1.38 11.36 1.89
C VAL A 44 -0.29 10.95 0.89
N LEU A 45 -0.55 11.11 -0.42
CA LEU A 45 0.46 10.97 -1.47
C LEU A 45 1.56 12.04 -1.37
N ASP A 46 2.82 11.64 -1.58
CA ASP A 46 3.95 12.57 -1.62
C ASP A 46 3.84 13.53 -2.83
N PRO A 47 4.48 14.72 -2.79
CA PRO A 47 4.43 15.69 -3.88
C PRO A 47 4.81 15.08 -5.24
N GLY A 48 3.95 15.25 -6.24
CA GLY A 48 4.16 14.72 -7.59
C GLY A 48 3.82 13.24 -7.76
N GLN A 49 3.52 12.49 -6.69
CA GLN A 49 2.96 11.14 -6.84
C GLN A 49 1.54 11.20 -7.38
N ALA A 50 1.22 10.27 -8.28
CA ALA A 50 -0.13 10.06 -8.78
C ALA A 50 -0.56 8.60 -8.55
N THR A 51 -1.84 8.35 -8.34
CA THR A 51 -2.41 7.00 -8.29
C THR A 51 -3.73 6.97 -9.05
N TRP A 52 -3.83 6.13 -10.09
CA TRP A 52 -5.11 5.82 -10.73
C TRP A 52 -5.78 4.66 -10.03
N PHE A 53 -7.11 4.69 -10.00
CA PHE A 53 -7.92 3.65 -9.37
C PHE A 53 -9.12 3.30 -10.23
N PHE A 54 -9.44 2.01 -10.24
CA PHE A 54 -10.51 1.36 -11.00
C PHE A 54 -11.17 0.28 -10.12
N PRO A 55 -11.94 0.69 -9.10
CA PRO A 55 -12.80 -0.21 -8.34
C PRO A 55 -14.10 -0.50 -9.09
N PHE A 56 -14.64 -1.69 -8.78
CA PHE A 56 -15.91 -2.23 -9.23
C PHE A 56 -16.66 -2.71 -7.98
N TYR A 57 -17.89 -2.25 -7.80
CA TYR A 57 -18.79 -2.70 -6.74
C TYR A 57 -20.01 -3.35 -7.37
N LEU A 58 -20.34 -4.57 -6.98
CA LEU A 58 -21.64 -5.17 -7.24
C LEU A 58 -22.41 -5.14 -5.92
N GLU A 59 -23.45 -4.32 -5.88
CA GLU A 59 -24.30 -4.09 -4.71
C GLU A 59 -25.67 -4.75 -4.94
N SER A 60 -26.12 -5.57 -4.01
CA SER A 60 -27.46 -6.15 -4.02
C SER A 60 -28.26 -5.60 -2.84
N PHE A 61 -29.47 -5.14 -3.14
CA PHE A 61 -30.35 -4.46 -2.18
C PHE A 61 -31.58 -5.31 -1.81
N GLY A 62 -31.58 -6.60 -2.14
CA GLY A 62 -32.69 -7.54 -1.94
C GLY A 62 -33.47 -7.86 -3.21
N GLU A 63 -34.28 -8.93 -3.17
CA GLU A 63 -35.02 -9.43 -4.35
C GLU A 63 -35.96 -8.38 -4.97
N GLU A 64 -36.49 -7.45 -4.17
CA GLU A 64 -37.43 -6.40 -4.61
C GLU A 64 -36.74 -5.09 -5.03
N ARG A 65 -35.43 -4.96 -4.80
CA ARG A 65 -34.66 -3.74 -5.11
C ARG A 65 -33.56 -3.99 -6.16
N GLY A 66 -33.26 -5.24 -6.49
CA GLY A 66 -32.31 -5.62 -7.52
C GLY A 66 -30.85 -5.27 -7.19
N GLU A 67 -30.05 -5.12 -8.25
CA GLU A 67 -28.59 -4.97 -8.18
C GLU A 67 -28.09 -3.70 -8.89
N THR A 68 -27.05 -3.07 -8.33
CA THR A 68 -26.29 -2.01 -9.00
C THR A 68 -24.82 -2.39 -9.18
N LEU A 69 -24.25 -2.05 -10.34
CA LEU A 69 -22.83 -2.13 -10.62
C LEU A 69 -22.25 -0.71 -10.67
N ASP A 70 -21.36 -0.37 -9.74
CA ASP A 70 -20.66 0.92 -9.72
C ASP A 70 -19.18 0.76 -10.09
N VAL A 71 -18.70 1.66 -10.96
CA VAL A 71 -17.30 1.70 -11.42
C VAL A 71 -16.75 3.14 -11.31
N PRO A 72 -16.44 3.63 -10.08
CA PRO A 72 -15.83 4.94 -9.87
C PRO A 72 -14.33 4.90 -10.16
N TRP A 73 -14.00 4.95 -11.44
CA TRP A 73 -12.63 5.18 -11.89
C TRP A 73 -12.19 6.61 -11.61
N GLY A 74 -10.89 6.80 -11.36
CA GLY A 74 -10.37 8.12 -10.99
C GLY A 74 -8.86 8.19 -10.84
N MET A 75 -8.41 9.35 -10.37
CA MET A 75 -7.01 9.68 -10.14
C MET A 75 -6.84 10.51 -8.86
N ARG A 76 -5.76 10.24 -8.13
CA ARG A 76 -5.32 11.01 -6.96
C ARG A 76 -3.91 11.55 -7.21
N ILE A 77 -3.62 12.76 -6.76
CA ILE A 77 -2.30 13.40 -6.92
C ILE A 77 -1.90 14.08 -5.61
N GLY A 78 -0.70 13.80 -5.11
CA GLY A 78 -0.05 14.59 -4.05
C GLY A 78 0.42 15.92 -4.62
N LEU A 79 -0.14 17.04 -4.16
CA LEU A 79 0.23 18.37 -4.68
C LEU A 79 1.43 18.96 -3.95
N TYR A 80 1.45 18.82 -2.63
CA TYR A 80 2.47 19.31 -1.72
C TYR A 80 2.45 18.46 -0.45
N GLU A 81 3.44 18.64 0.42
CA GLU A 81 3.60 17.85 1.63
C GLU A 81 2.32 17.87 2.47
N GLY A 82 1.77 16.68 2.73
CA GLY A 82 0.53 16.53 3.49
C GLY A 82 -0.76 16.94 2.77
N PHE A 83 -0.78 17.17 1.45
CA PHE A 83 -2.03 17.44 0.72
C PHE A 83 -2.18 16.71 -0.63
N GLU A 84 -3.28 15.98 -0.78
CA GLU A 84 -3.68 15.23 -1.98
C GLU A 84 -5.03 15.73 -2.51
N LEU A 85 -5.16 15.79 -3.84
CA LEU A 85 -6.45 15.96 -4.53
C LEU A 85 -6.89 14.63 -5.16
N ASN A 86 -8.20 14.40 -5.21
CA ASN A 86 -8.82 13.32 -5.96
C ASN A 86 -9.84 13.86 -6.98
N VAL A 87 -10.00 13.12 -8.07
CA VAL A 87 -11.11 13.22 -9.02
C VAL A 87 -11.58 11.81 -9.39
N SER A 88 -12.88 11.58 -9.40
CA SER A 88 -13.48 10.32 -9.85
C SER A 88 -14.76 10.53 -10.66
N LEU A 89 -15.04 9.54 -11.51
CA LEU A 89 -16.12 9.53 -12.49
C LEU A 89 -16.94 8.24 -12.32
N PRO A 90 -17.77 8.12 -11.27
CA PRO A 90 -18.68 7.00 -11.06
C PRO A 90 -19.61 6.78 -12.25
N TYR A 91 -19.31 5.72 -13.01
CA TYR A 91 -20.29 5.07 -13.86
C TYR A 91 -21.11 4.09 -13.00
N ARG A 92 -22.43 4.07 -13.19
CA ARG A 92 -23.34 3.11 -12.56
C ARG A 92 -24.22 2.46 -13.62
N GLN A 93 -24.47 1.18 -13.44
CA GLN A 93 -25.56 0.44 -14.07
C GLN A 93 -26.52 -0.02 -12.97
N ASP A 94 -27.81 0.28 -13.12
CA ASP A 94 -28.89 -0.15 -12.25
C ASP A 94 -29.73 -1.18 -13.01
N GLN A 95 -29.67 -2.45 -12.59
CA GLN A 95 -30.29 -3.54 -13.35
C GLN A 95 -31.83 -3.46 -13.30
N GLU A 96 -32.38 -3.12 -12.14
CA GLU A 96 -33.84 -3.04 -11.92
C GLU A 96 -34.48 -1.89 -12.71
N LEU A 97 -33.76 -0.78 -12.86
CA LEU A 97 -34.27 0.39 -13.56
C LEU A 97 -33.92 0.41 -15.07
N GLU A 98 -33.25 -0.64 -15.57
CA GLU A 98 -32.70 -0.76 -16.93
C GLU A 98 -31.92 0.49 -17.40
N LYS A 99 -31.13 1.10 -16.50
CA LYS A 99 -30.43 2.37 -16.73
C LYS A 99 -28.94 2.28 -16.45
N ASP A 100 -28.14 2.97 -17.26
CA ASP A 100 -26.69 3.06 -17.10
C ASP A 100 -26.14 4.43 -17.50
N GLY A 101 -24.99 4.84 -16.92
CA GLY A 101 -24.39 6.14 -17.19
C GLY A 101 -23.49 6.67 -16.08
N LEU A 102 -22.95 7.88 -16.29
CA LEU A 102 -22.20 8.61 -15.26
C LEU A 102 -23.17 9.26 -14.26
N ARG A 103 -22.98 9.02 -12.97
CA ARG A 103 -23.82 9.61 -11.91
C ARG A 103 -23.50 11.11 -11.71
N PHE A 104 -22.22 11.41 -11.56
CA PHE A 104 -21.67 12.75 -11.28
C PHE A 104 -20.15 12.76 -11.44
N VAL A 105 -19.55 13.95 -11.47
CA VAL A 105 -18.10 14.13 -11.25
C VAL A 105 -17.88 14.33 -9.76
N ARG A 106 -17.04 13.51 -9.12
CA ARG A 106 -16.63 13.69 -7.72
C ARG A 106 -15.25 14.35 -7.67
N LEU A 107 -15.15 15.40 -6.88
CA LEU A 107 -13.91 16.12 -6.57
C LEU A 107 -13.68 16.03 -5.07
N GLY A 108 -12.43 15.91 -4.64
CA GLY A 108 -12.11 15.84 -3.24
C GLY A 108 -10.64 16.06 -2.96
N GLY A 109 -10.30 15.95 -1.69
CA GLY A 109 -8.92 16.03 -1.24
C GLY A 109 -8.76 15.49 0.16
N LYS A 110 -7.50 15.34 0.56
CA LYS A 110 -7.10 14.77 1.84
C LYS A 110 -5.89 15.52 2.37
N MET A 111 -5.99 15.94 3.63
CA MET A 111 -5.00 16.76 4.32
C MET A 111 -4.46 16.01 5.54
N GLN A 112 -3.15 15.80 5.58
CA GLN A 112 -2.45 15.20 6.72
C GLN A 112 -2.57 16.14 7.93
N LEU A 113 -2.88 15.58 9.11
CA LEU A 113 -3.02 16.32 10.35
C LEU A 113 -1.90 16.00 11.34
N PHE A 114 -1.44 14.74 11.36
CA PHE A 114 -0.28 14.27 12.12
C PHE A 114 0.24 12.95 11.54
N GLY A 115 1.51 12.64 11.81
CA GLY A 115 2.22 11.53 11.19
C GLY A 115 2.26 11.67 9.67
N GLY A 116 2.50 10.55 8.98
CA GLY A 116 2.69 10.51 7.53
C GLY A 116 3.73 9.47 7.13
N GLU A 117 4.72 9.29 8.01
CA GLU A 117 5.79 8.31 7.84
C GLU A 117 5.29 6.85 7.90
N VAL A 118 6.07 5.98 7.29
CA VAL A 118 5.84 4.53 7.22
C VAL A 118 5.99 3.90 8.60
N GLY A 119 4.96 3.17 9.04
CA GLY A 119 5.00 2.44 10.31
C GLY A 119 4.77 3.31 11.54
N GLU A 120 4.37 4.57 11.36
CA GLU A 120 3.94 5.47 12.42
C GLU A 120 2.42 5.63 12.47
N ARG A 121 1.91 6.05 13.64
CA ARG A 121 0.54 6.51 13.78
C ARG A 121 0.34 7.77 12.94
N SER A 122 -0.67 7.76 12.08
CA SER A 122 -1.02 8.90 11.24
C SER A 122 -2.50 9.26 11.36
N GLY A 123 -2.84 10.49 10.99
CA GLY A 123 -4.23 10.95 10.90
C GLY A 123 -4.38 12.07 9.90
N ALA A 124 -5.53 12.09 9.23
CA ALA A 124 -5.84 13.03 8.16
C ALA A 124 -7.33 13.40 8.13
N MET A 125 -7.65 14.47 7.41
CA MET A 125 -9.00 14.89 7.11
C MET A 125 -9.23 14.78 5.60
N SER A 126 -10.20 13.98 5.19
CA SER A 126 -10.66 13.87 3.80
C SER A 126 -11.96 14.63 3.60
N PHE A 127 -12.13 15.23 2.44
CA PHE A 127 -13.36 15.91 2.05
C PHE A 127 -13.69 15.61 0.59
N PHE A 128 -14.97 15.66 0.23
CA PHE A 128 -15.41 15.57 -1.15
C PHE A 128 -16.65 16.44 -1.42
N GLY A 129 -16.87 16.74 -2.70
CA GLY A 129 -18.08 17.30 -3.26
C GLY A 129 -18.35 16.71 -4.65
N THR A 130 -19.59 16.80 -5.13
CA THR A 130 -19.95 16.32 -6.48
C THR A 130 -20.56 17.41 -7.33
N VAL A 131 -20.26 17.35 -8.63
CA VAL A 131 -20.97 18.09 -9.68
C VAL A 131 -21.85 17.07 -10.40
N ALA A 132 -23.16 17.15 -10.15
CA ALA A 132 -24.15 16.38 -10.88
C ALA A 132 -24.43 17.01 -12.25
N ASP A 133 -24.93 16.21 -13.18
CA ASP A 133 -25.50 16.65 -14.46
C ASP A 133 -27.01 16.46 -14.38
N ASP A 134 -27.80 17.43 -14.84
CA ASP A 134 -29.27 17.33 -14.88
C ASP A 134 -29.71 16.14 -15.78
N SER A 135 -28.84 15.66 -16.68
CA SER A 135 -29.09 14.44 -17.45
C SER A 135 -29.04 13.13 -16.64
N SER A 136 -28.56 13.16 -15.37
CA SER A 136 -28.34 11.97 -14.54
C SER A 136 -29.44 11.65 -13.52
N GLU A 137 -30.60 12.33 -13.58
CA GLU A 137 -31.81 12.06 -12.74
C GLU A 137 -32.26 10.58 -12.75
N ALA A 138 -31.84 9.83 -13.76
CA ALA A 138 -32.10 8.39 -13.88
C ALA A 138 -31.29 7.50 -12.90
N LEU A 139 -30.17 7.99 -12.33
CA LEU A 139 -29.14 7.20 -11.61
C LEU A 139 -28.70 7.85 -10.27
N GLY A 140 -29.47 8.82 -9.80
CA GLY A 140 -29.23 9.63 -8.61
C GLY A 140 -30.33 10.66 -8.47
N THR A 141 -30.19 11.61 -7.53
CA THR A 141 -31.19 12.68 -7.36
C THR A 141 -30.84 13.96 -8.12
N ALA A 142 -29.77 13.94 -8.93
CA ALA A 142 -29.10 15.10 -9.51
C ALA A 142 -28.68 16.19 -8.49
N ARG A 143 -28.65 15.90 -7.19
CA ARG A 143 -28.27 16.85 -6.13
C ARG A 143 -26.78 16.81 -5.84
N THR A 144 -26.27 17.93 -5.33
CA THR A 144 -24.89 18.04 -4.82
C THR A 144 -24.70 17.13 -3.61
N ASN A 145 -23.78 16.18 -3.72
CA ASN A 145 -23.28 15.38 -2.62
C ASN A 145 -22.00 16.01 -2.06
N TYR A 146 -21.75 15.85 -0.78
CA TYR A 146 -20.54 16.33 -0.11
C TYR A 146 -20.27 15.53 1.16
N GLY A 147 -19.03 15.52 1.63
CA GLY A 147 -18.70 14.87 2.89
C GLY A 147 -17.37 15.31 3.48
N LEU A 148 -17.24 15.05 4.77
CA LEU A 148 -16.05 15.28 5.59
C LEU A 148 -15.79 14.03 6.44
N GLU A 149 -14.57 13.54 6.42
CA GLU A 149 -14.14 12.35 7.16
C GLU A 149 -12.81 12.63 7.86
N PHE A 150 -12.69 12.17 9.11
CA PHE A 150 -11.43 12.12 9.84
C PHE A 150 -10.95 10.68 9.88
N LEU A 151 -9.72 10.46 9.41
CA LEU A 151 -9.04 9.19 9.27
C LEU A 151 -7.93 9.08 10.31
N VAL A 152 -7.77 7.90 10.91
CA VAL A 152 -6.63 7.55 11.77
C VAL A 152 -6.14 6.16 11.43
N SER A 153 -4.84 5.99 11.27
CA SER A 153 -4.18 4.68 11.13
C SER A 153 -3.17 4.51 12.26
N GLU A 154 -3.28 3.40 12.98
CA GLU A 154 -2.45 3.02 14.12
C GLU A 154 -1.76 1.69 13.80
N PRO A 155 -0.42 1.66 13.64
CA PRO A 155 0.31 0.41 13.48
C PRO A 155 0.31 -0.37 14.80
N LEU A 156 -0.33 -1.53 14.80
CA LEU A 156 -0.35 -2.44 15.96
C LEU A 156 0.88 -3.37 16.01
N GLY A 157 1.63 -3.44 14.91
CA GLY A 157 2.85 -4.21 14.77
C GLY A 157 3.41 -4.14 13.35
N PRO A 158 4.53 -4.81 13.04
CA PRO A 158 5.19 -4.70 11.73
C PRO A 158 4.37 -5.26 10.55
N LEU A 159 3.38 -6.11 10.83
CA LEU A 159 2.48 -6.74 9.87
C LEU A 159 1.01 -6.41 10.12
N THR A 160 0.68 -5.50 11.04
CA THR A 160 -0.72 -5.28 11.44
C THR A 160 -1.00 -3.79 11.66
N SER A 161 -2.01 -3.28 10.96
CA SER A 161 -2.48 -1.90 11.07
C SER A 161 -3.96 -1.88 11.43
N LEU A 162 -4.32 -1.01 12.37
CA LEU A 162 -5.70 -0.66 12.65
C LEU A 162 -6.00 0.67 11.97
N HIS A 163 -7.10 0.75 11.22
CA HIS A 163 -7.58 1.98 10.61
C HIS A 163 -8.93 2.32 11.22
N SER A 164 -9.24 3.60 11.34
CA SER A 164 -10.57 4.05 11.74
C SER A 164 -10.94 5.34 11.03
N ALA A 165 -12.23 5.47 10.73
CA ALA A 165 -12.79 6.62 10.07
C ALA A 165 -14.03 7.08 10.82
N ILE A 166 -14.20 8.39 10.96
CA ILE A 166 -15.44 9.01 11.47
C ILE A 166 -15.81 10.15 10.55
N GLY A 167 -17.05 10.19 10.08
CA GLY A 167 -17.44 11.15 9.05
C GLY A 167 -18.91 11.53 9.05
N LEU A 168 -19.16 12.60 8.33
CA LEU A 168 -20.47 13.14 8.01
C LEU A 168 -20.52 13.32 6.51
N GLN A 169 -21.49 12.72 5.83
CA GLN A 169 -21.70 12.93 4.41
C GLN A 169 -23.16 13.14 4.07
N ARG A 170 -23.38 13.81 2.96
CA ARG A 170 -24.65 13.95 2.27
C ARG A 170 -24.48 13.31 0.90
N SER A 171 -25.18 12.21 0.65
CA SER A 171 -24.93 11.33 -0.49
C SER A 171 -26.22 10.75 -1.07
N ASP A 172 -26.26 10.61 -2.41
CA ASP A 172 -27.31 9.90 -3.14
C ASP A 172 -27.20 8.39 -2.96
N GLY A 173 -28.13 7.82 -2.19
CA GLY A 173 -28.37 6.39 -2.04
C GLY A 173 -29.65 5.94 -2.76
N ARG A 174 -29.81 4.62 -2.94
CA ARG A 174 -31.11 4.03 -3.29
C ARG A 174 -32.08 4.27 -2.13
N VAL A 175 -33.37 4.46 -2.38
CA VAL A 175 -34.35 4.60 -1.28
C VAL A 175 -34.47 3.24 -0.56
N PRO A 176 -34.50 3.20 0.80
CA PRO A 176 -34.90 2.01 1.53
C PRO A 176 -36.36 1.64 1.19
N LEU A 177 -36.83 0.46 1.60
CA LEU A 177 -38.27 0.17 1.54
C LEU A 177 -38.98 1.06 2.56
N LEU A 178 -39.61 2.14 2.09
CA LEU A 178 -40.71 2.80 2.79
C LEU A 178 -41.95 1.89 2.67
N ASP A 179 -42.77 1.81 3.72
CA ASP A 179 -44.03 1.08 3.65
C ASP A 179 -44.95 1.83 2.66
N PRO A 180 -45.70 1.14 1.76
CA PRO A 180 -46.74 1.78 0.97
C PRO A 180 -47.83 2.51 1.78
N ALA A 181 -47.83 2.37 3.11
CA ALA A 181 -48.64 3.13 4.06
C ALA A 181 -47.96 4.40 4.64
N ASP A 182 -46.68 4.64 4.37
CA ASP A 182 -45.98 5.87 4.78
C ASP A 182 -46.43 7.07 3.91
N ASP A 183 -46.67 8.22 4.53
CA ASP A 183 -47.19 9.42 3.86
C ASP A 183 -46.24 9.97 2.77
N ASP A 184 -44.95 9.63 2.83
CA ASP A 184 -43.89 10.03 1.89
C ASP A 184 -43.54 8.94 0.85
N PHE A 185 -44.29 7.83 0.80
CA PHE A 185 -44.10 6.76 -0.20
C PHE A 185 -44.37 7.26 -1.63
N ASP A 186 -43.31 7.32 -2.45
CA ASP A 186 -43.37 7.61 -3.87
C ASP A 186 -42.84 6.41 -4.67
N PRO A 187 -43.69 5.64 -5.39
CA PRO A 187 -43.27 4.45 -6.11
C PRO A 187 -42.37 4.74 -7.31
N ASP A 188 -42.34 5.97 -7.82
CA ASP A 188 -41.49 6.39 -8.92
C ASP A 188 -40.10 6.91 -8.43
N ARG A 189 -39.92 7.03 -7.10
CA ARG A 189 -38.70 7.58 -6.49
C ARG A 189 -37.72 6.47 -6.07
N HIS A 190 -36.81 6.13 -6.97
CA HIS A 190 -35.79 5.09 -6.70
C HIS A 190 -34.53 5.60 -5.97
N TYR A 191 -34.31 6.91 -5.93
CA TYR A 191 -33.14 7.54 -5.31
C TYR A 191 -33.50 8.60 -4.27
N GLN A 192 -32.68 8.71 -3.22
CA GLN A 192 -32.75 9.80 -2.26
C GLN A 192 -31.38 10.29 -1.81
N ASN A 193 -31.35 11.55 -1.38
CA ASN A 193 -30.16 12.22 -0.92
C ASN A 193 -30.17 12.28 0.61
N THR A 194 -29.47 11.34 1.25
CA THR A 194 -29.49 11.16 2.71
C THR A 194 -28.27 11.81 3.34
N THR A 195 -28.46 12.50 4.47
CA THR A 195 -27.35 12.92 5.32
C THR A 195 -27.06 11.81 6.34
N THR A 196 -25.87 11.23 6.29
CA THR A 196 -25.43 10.14 7.17
C THR A 196 -24.23 10.55 8.02
N PHE A 197 -24.28 10.23 9.31
CA PHE A 197 -23.11 10.09 10.15
C PHE A 197 -22.62 8.65 10.07
N TYR A 198 -21.30 8.45 10.10
CA TYR A 198 -20.75 7.10 10.10
C TYR A 198 -19.47 6.98 10.92
N TYR A 199 -19.22 5.76 11.36
CA TYR A 199 -17.98 5.31 11.96
C TYR A 199 -17.54 4.01 11.31
N LYS A 200 -16.25 3.87 11.02
CA LYS A 200 -15.67 2.65 10.43
C LYS A 200 -14.43 2.25 11.20
N LEU A 201 -14.22 0.94 11.33
CA LEU A 201 -13.07 0.33 11.97
C LEU A 201 -12.52 -0.76 11.05
N GLY A 202 -11.20 -0.80 10.94
CA GLY A 202 -10.50 -1.62 10.00
C GLY A 202 -9.30 -2.31 10.60
N LEU A 203 -9.13 -3.58 10.25
CA LEU A 203 -7.92 -4.35 10.54
C LEU A 203 -7.29 -4.81 9.24
N GLU A 204 -6.01 -4.49 9.07
CA GLU A 204 -5.16 -4.96 7.98
C GLU A 204 -4.06 -5.84 8.55
N GLN A 205 -3.88 -7.05 8.01
CA GLN A 205 -2.84 -7.98 8.43
C GLN A 205 -2.09 -8.56 7.22
N TYR A 206 -0.80 -8.25 7.13
CA TYR A 206 0.10 -8.78 6.11
C TYR A 206 0.42 -10.25 6.39
N PHE A 207 0.26 -11.10 5.37
CA PHE A 207 0.66 -12.51 5.40
C PHE A 207 1.80 -12.82 4.42
N MET A 208 2.11 -11.90 3.52
CA MET A 208 3.29 -11.93 2.64
C MET A 208 3.63 -10.51 2.16
N ARG A 209 4.84 -10.30 1.62
CA ARG A 209 5.32 -8.96 1.19
C ARG A 209 4.39 -8.20 0.24
N LYS A 210 3.59 -8.93 -0.55
CA LYS A 210 2.62 -8.39 -1.50
C LYS A 210 1.20 -8.93 -1.26
N GLY A 211 0.84 -9.16 0.00
CA GLY A 211 -0.43 -9.78 0.37
C GLY A 211 -0.88 -9.47 1.80
N ALA A 212 -2.08 -8.91 1.94
CA ALA A 212 -2.72 -8.62 3.20
C ALA A 212 -4.16 -9.15 3.26
N PHE A 213 -4.56 -9.63 4.43
CA PHE A 213 -5.96 -9.81 4.81
C PHE A 213 -6.50 -8.48 5.31
N MET A 214 -7.76 -8.19 5.00
CA MET A 214 -8.46 -6.98 5.44
C MET A 214 -9.77 -7.40 6.11
N LEU A 215 -10.18 -6.69 7.16
CA LEU A 215 -11.49 -6.79 7.76
C LEU A 215 -11.99 -5.41 8.12
N GLU A 216 -13.17 -5.05 7.59
CA GLU A 216 -13.93 -3.88 8.01
C GLU A 216 -15.11 -4.24 8.89
N ALA A 217 -15.42 -3.36 9.84
CA ALA A 217 -16.79 -3.11 10.28
C ALA A 217 -17.11 -1.61 10.13
N ALA A 218 -18.27 -1.26 9.55
CA ALA A 218 -18.74 0.11 9.40
C ALA A 218 -20.17 0.26 9.89
N THR A 219 -20.45 1.37 10.56
CA THR A 219 -21.76 1.74 11.08
C THR A 219 -22.19 3.06 10.46
N ARG A 220 -23.39 3.13 9.91
CA ARG A 220 -23.98 4.35 9.36
C ARG A 220 -25.31 4.65 10.04
N MET A 221 -25.62 5.94 10.19
CA MET A 221 -26.83 6.46 10.81
C MET A 221 -27.35 7.65 10.00
N GLY A 222 -28.61 7.60 9.58
CA GLY A 222 -29.31 8.74 8.99
C GLY A 222 -29.49 9.88 9.99
N LEU A 223 -29.37 11.13 9.53
CA LEU A 223 -29.47 12.32 10.38
C LEU A 223 -30.56 13.33 9.99
N ASN A 224 -31.02 13.38 8.74
CA ASN A 224 -32.04 14.33 8.28
C ASN A 224 -32.89 13.79 7.11
N GLY A 225 -34.20 13.94 7.25
CA GLY A 225 -35.28 13.45 6.39
C GLY A 225 -36.46 13.09 7.28
N ASP A 226 -37.71 13.19 6.81
CA ASP A 226 -38.86 12.87 7.66
C ASP A 226 -38.96 11.35 7.93
N ASP A 227 -38.44 10.52 7.00
CA ASP A 227 -38.25 9.05 7.10
C ASP A 227 -37.00 8.59 7.91
N VAL A 228 -36.38 9.45 8.73
CA VAL A 228 -35.05 9.16 9.34
C VAL A 228 -35.11 8.53 10.74
N GLN A 229 -36.30 8.32 11.30
CA GLN A 229 -36.41 7.41 12.44
C GLN A 229 -36.07 5.99 11.97
N ASP A 230 -35.09 5.37 12.63
CA ASP A 230 -34.61 3.99 12.45
C ASP A 230 -33.66 3.63 11.28
N GLN A 231 -33.17 4.61 10.49
CA GLN A 231 -32.11 4.36 9.49
C GLN A 231 -30.72 4.19 10.16
N PHE A 232 -30.40 2.95 10.56
CA PHE A 232 -29.12 2.53 11.14
C PHE A 232 -28.63 1.23 10.49
N SER A 233 -27.37 1.15 10.06
CA SER A 233 -26.77 -0.06 9.46
C SER A 233 -25.43 -0.42 10.10
N ILE A 234 -25.07 -1.71 10.11
CA ILE A 234 -23.75 -2.21 10.49
C ILE A 234 -23.27 -3.23 9.45
N SER A 235 -22.41 -2.79 8.55
CA SER A 235 -21.80 -3.67 7.57
C SER A 235 -20.47 -4.24 8.06
N VAL A 236 -20.18 -5.48 7.67
CA VAL A 236 -18.91 -6.17 7.92
C VAL A 236 -18.37 -6.69 6.60
N MET A 237 -17.09 -6.43 6.30
CA MET A 237 -16.47 -6.79 5.03
C MET A 237 -15.06 -7.37 5.20
N PRO A 238 -14.90 -8.70 5.17
CA PRO A 238 -13.61 -9.33 4.92
C PRO A 238 -13.13 -9.11 3.47
N GLY A 239 -11.81 -9.04 3.31
CA GLY A 239 -11.15 -8.88 2.01
C GLY A 239 -9.70 -9.36 1.98
N LEU A 240 -9.12 -9.31 0.78
CA LEU A 240 -7.73 -9.63 0.46
C LEU A 240 -7.16 -8.53 -0.43
N ARG A 241 -5.93 -8.11 -0.17
CA ARG A 241 -5.17 -7.19 -1.02
C ARG A 241 -3.89 -7.86 -1.49
N PHE A 242 -3.56 -7.67 -2.76
CA PHE A 242 -2.37 -8.17 -3.43
C PHE A 242 -1.63 -7.03 -4.14
N GLY A 243 -0.33 -7.21 -4.37
CA GLY A 243 0.49 -6.22 -5.06
C GLY A 243 1.32 -5.37 -4.09
N ASP A 244 1.81 -4.24 -4.57
CA ASP A 244 2.68 -3.35 -3.79
C ASP A 244 2.02 -1.97 -3.63
N PRO A 245 1.69 -1.56 -2.39
CA PRO A 245 0.96 -0.31 -2.13
C PRO A 245 1.80 0.95 -2.37
N HIS A 246 3.12 0.83 -2.50
CA HIS A 246 4.04 1.96 -2.66
C HIS A 246 4.41 2.24 -4.10
N GLN A 247 4.50 1.21 -4.95
CA GLN A 247 4.92 1.33 -6.34
C GLN A 247 4.30 0.24 -7.22
N GLY A 248 3.82 0.60 -8.40
CA GLY A 248 3.21 -0.35 -9.33
C GLY A 248 1.74 -0.57 -9.03
N TRP A 249 1.28 -1.84 -9.09
CA TRP A 249 -0.13 -2.18 -9.02
C TRP A 249 -0.53 -2.74 -7.65
N THR A 250 -1.79 -2.49 -7.28
CA THR A 250 -2.46 -3.12 -6.14
C THR A 250 -3.84 -3.63 -6.57
N LEU A 251 -4.18 -4.85 -6.16
CA LEU A 251 -5.43 -5.54 -6.42
C LEU A 251 -6.13 -5.85 -5.08
N SER A 252 -7.34 -5.35 -4.89
CA SER A 252 -8.19 -5.58 -3.71
C SER A 252 -9.43 -6.40 -4.08
N LEU A 253 -9.84 -7.31 -3.19
CA LEU A 253 -11.00 -8.19 -3.34
C LEU A 253 -11.73 -8.29 -2.00
N GLY A 254 -13.06 -8.28 -1.97
CA GLY A 254 -13.79 -8.57 -0.74
C GLY A 254 -15.30 -8.64 -0.91
N ALA A 255 -15.97 -9.02 0.18
CA ALA A 255 -17.41 -9.25 0.21
C ALA A 255 -17.97 -8.73 1.54
N GLY A 256 -18.81 -7.69 1.47
CA GLY A 256 -19.49 -7.05 2.59
C GLY A 256 -20.94 -7.52 2.72
N TYR A 257 -21.42 -7.51 3.96
CA TYR A 257 -22.80 -7.85 4.34
C TYR A 257 -23.30 -6.84 5.38
N ASP A 258 -24.54 -6.35 5.25
CA ASP A 258 -25.17 -5.47 6.24
C ASP A 258 -25.99 -6.23 7.29
N ILE A 259 -25.92 -5.81 8.56
CA ILE A 259 -26.51 -6.52 9.70
C ILE A 259 -26.97 -5.55 10.81
N PRO A 260 -28.27 -5.44 11.11
CA PRO A 260 -29.40 -5.97 10.33
C PRO A 260 -29.57 -5.20 9.01
N ASP A 261 -30.13 -5.85 7.99
CA ASP A 261 -30.61 -5.14 6.81
C ASP A 261 -31.77 -4.21 7.21
N ASN A 262 -31.49 -2.91 7.12
CA ASN A 262 -32.45 -1.84 7.32
C ASN A 262 -32.58 -0.96 6.04
N GLY A 263 -32.14 -1.46 4.88
CA GLY A 263 -32.23 -0.79 3.57
C GLY A 263 -31.42 0.51 3.39
N LEU A 264 -30.66 0.98 4.40
CA LEU A 264 -29.78 2.15 4.29
C LEU A 264 -28.52 1.85 3.46
N GLU A 265 -28.08 0.59 3.46
CA GLU A 265 -26.96 0.06 2.70
C GLU A 265 -27.40 -1.15 1.87
N PRO A 266 -26.60 -1.61 0.89
CA PRO A 266 -26.84 -2.89 0.23
C PRO A 266 -26.74 -4.05 1.24
N GLU A 267 -27.67 -5.01 1.16
CA GLU A 267 -27.63 -6.26 1.93
C GLU A 267 -26.29 -6.98 1.74
N THR A 268 -25.81 -7.01 0.49
CA THR A 268 -24.50 -7.56 0.12
C THR A 268 -23.77 -6.66 -0.87
N ARG A 269 -22.44 -6.58 -0.73
CA ARG A 269 -21.55 -5.79 -1.59
C ARG A 269 -20.33 -6.62 -1.94
N TYR A 270 -20.11 -6.91 -3.22
CA TYR A 270 -18.86 -7.50 -3.70
C TYR A 270 -17.97 -6.40 -4.28
N MET A 271 -16.66 -6.48 -4.04
CA MET A 271 -15.72 -5.52 -4.60
C MET A 271 -14.51 -6.18 -5.27
N LEU A 272 -14.13 -5.61 -6.42
CA LEU A 272 -12.86 -5.81 -7.11
C LEU A 272 -12.21 -4.44 -7.33
N GLY A 273 -10.99 -4.24 -6.86
CA GLY A 273 -10.31 -2.94 -6.87
C GLY A 273 -8.94 -3.03 -7.51
N LEU A 274 -8.72 -2.32 -8.62
CA LEU A 274 -7.38 -2.13 -9.16
C LEU A 274 -6.89 -0.71 -8.85
N SER A 275 -5.66 -0.54 -8.39
CA SER A 275 -4.96 0.74 -8.47
C SER A 275 -3.58 0.58 -9.09
N TYR A 276 -3.10 1.68 -9.67
CA TYR A 276 -1.75 1.78 -10.23
C TYR A 276 -1.13 3.11 -9.82
N ARG A 277 0.08 3.04 -9.25
CA ARG A 277 0.93 4.17 -8.90
C ARG A 277 2.21 4.04 -9.74
N PRO A 278 2.60 5.04 -10.57
CA PRO A 278 3.90 5.02 -11.22
C PRO A 278 5.01 4.85 -10.18
N PRO A 279 6.11 4.17 -10.50
CA PRO A 279 7.34 4.46 -9.77
C PRO A 279 7.61 5.96 -9.90
N VAL A 280 7.91 6.61 -8.78
CA VAL A 280 8.47 7.95 -8.83
C VAL A 280 9.79 7.80 -9.57
N ARG A 281 9.84 8.28 -10.81
CA ARG A 281 11.13 8.71 -11.32
C ARG A 281 11.51 9.86 -10.43
N GLU A 282 12.44 9.61 -9.51
CA GLU A 282 13.31 10.67 -9.04
C GLU A 282 13.70 11.42 -10.30
N ALA A 283 13.30 12.69 -10.38
CA ALA A 283 13.95 13.56 -11.31
C ALA A 283 15.41 13.43 -10.91
N ARG A 284 16.22 12.77 -11.76
CA ARG A 284 17.65 13.03 -11.75
C ARG A 284 17.72 14.54 -11.69
N GLU A 285 18.13 15.08 -10.55
CA GLU A 285 18.73 16.38 -10.56
C GLU A 285 19.79 16.21 -11.63
N SER A 286 19.54 16.87 -12.76
CA SER A 286 20.62 17.20 -13.65
C SER A 286 21.47 18.12 -12.80
N GLU A 287 22.38 17.52 -12.02
CA GLU A 287 23.65 18.12 -11.69
C GLU A 287 24.02 18.88 -12.95
N PRO A 288 24.10 20.23 -12.89
CA PRO A 288 24.37 21.00 -14.08
C PRO A 288 25.66 20.43 -14.62
N GLU A 289 25.57 19.77 -15.78
CA GLU A 289 26.69 19.10 -16.42
C GLU A 289 27.77 20.15 -16.48
N VAL A 290 28.78 20.01 -15.61
CA VAL A 290 29.86 20.97 -15.52
C VAL A 290 30.60 20.73 -16.83
N VAL A 291 30.23 21.53 -17.82
CA VAL A 291 30.99 21.69 -19.05
C VAL A 291 32.30 22.29 -18.60
N GLU A 292 33.21 21.41 -18.19
CA GLU A 292 34.62 21.71 -18.08
C GLU A 292 35.03 22.14 -19.49
N GLU A 293 35.04 23.45 -19.71
CA GLU A 293 35.67 24.02 -20.91
C GLU A 293 37.06 23.42 -20.97
N PRO A 294 37.45 22.77 -22.09
CA PRO A 294 38.75 22.13 -22.18
C PRO A 294 39.84 23.21 -22.12
N VAL A 295 40.38 23.43 -20.93
CA VAL A 295 41.54 24.27 -20.70
C VAL A 295 42.69 23.60 -21.44
N GLY A 296 43.02 24.16 -22.61
CA GLY A 296 44.14 23.70 -23.41
C GLY A 296 45.44 23.83 -22.63
N ILE A 297 45.92 22.69 -22.12
CA ILE A 297 47.27 22.54 -21.59
C ILE A 297 48.02 21.69 -22.62
N GLU A 298 48.84 22.36 -23.43
CA GLU A 298 49.98 21.74 -24.10
C GLU A 298 51.01 21.30 -23.04
N GLU A 299 51.99 20.47 -23.44
CA GLU A 299 53.03 19.84 -22.59
C GLU A 299 52.55 18.57 -21.84
N GLU A 300 53.32 17.49 -21.74
CA GLU A 300 54.52 17.06 -22.47
C GLU A 300 54.64 15.52 -22.36
N SER A 301 55.42 14.87 -23.22
CA SER A 301 55.61 13.42 -23.25
C SER A 301 56.22 12.83 -21.97
N THR A 302 55.69 11.72 -21.46
CA THR A 302 56.47 10.73 -20.70
C THR A 302 55.90 9.32 -20.89
N GLU A 303 56.69 8.40 -21.46
CA GLU A 303 56.46 6.95 -21.37
C GLU A 303 56.86 6.46 -19.97
N VAL A 304 55.98 5.74 -19.25
CA VAL A 304 56.40 4.83 -18.16
C VAL A 304 55.58 3.53 -18.17
N GLU A 305 56.34 2.45 -18.34
CA GLU A 305 56.17 1.04 -17.96
C GLU A 305 54.88 0.52 -17.29
N GLU A 306 54.34 -0.49 -17.95
CA GLU A 306 53.81 -1.75 -17.40
C GLU A 306 54.37 -2.18 -16.03
N ALA A 307 53.48 -2.42 -15.04
CA ALA A 307 53.47 -3.55 -14.07
C ALA A 307 52.88 -3.17 -12.70
N ALA A 308 51.70 -3.71 -12.37
CA ALA A 308 51.25 -3.92 -10.99
C ALA A 308 50.15 -5.00 -10.93
N SER A 309 50.55 -6.27 -10.95
CA SER A 309 49.67 -7.37 -10.54
C SER A 309 49.33 -7.22 -9.06
N LEU A 310 48.04 -7.13 -8.71
CA LEU A 310 47.60 -7.13 -7.32
C LEU A 310 47.89 -8.49 -6.67
N ASP A 311 48.79 -8.48 -5.69
CA ASP A 311 49.33 -9.68 -5.04
C ASP A 311 48.35 -10.19 -3.97
N MET A 312 47.80 -11.39 -4.17
CA MET A 312 46.84 -12.03 -3.27
C MET A 312 47.53 -12.46 -1.96
N THR A 313 47.54 -11.59 -0.96
CA THR A 313 48.10 -11.89 0.37
C THR A 313 47.13 -12.73 1.21
N LEU A 314 47.25 -14.06 1.09
CA LEU A 314 46.61 -15.02 1.98
C LEU A 314 47.21 -14.95 3.40
N VAL A 315 46.64 -14.12 4.26
CA VAL A 315 46.95 -14.10 5.70
C VAL A 315 46.23 -15.25 6.39
N GLU A 316 46.92 -16.38 6.60
CA GLU A 316 46.43 -17.48 7.45
C GLU A 316 46.77 -17.29 8.92
N ALA A 317 45.79 -16.84 9.70
CA ALA A 317 45.68 -17.19 11.12
C ALA A 317 44.44 -18.08 11.34
N ALA A 318 44.54 -19.05 12.26
CA ALA A 318 43.39 -19.78 12.77
C ALA A 318 42.65 -18.88 13.78
N ASP A 319 41.70 -18.11 13.24
CA ASP A 319 40.81 -17.22 13.99
C ASP A 319 39.39 -17.70 13.72
N ASP A 320 38.58 -17.86 14.77
CA ASP A 320 37.20 -18.37 14.70
C ASP A 320 36.23 -17.33 14.09
N ARG A 321 36.73 -16.14 13.74
CA ARG A 321 35.97 -15.14 12.98
C ARG A 321 35.48 -15.69 11.65
N LEU A 322 34.20 -15.42 11.40
CA LEU A 322 33.51 -15.76 10.18
C LEU A 322 34.16 -15.07 8.97
N ARG A 323 34.46 -15.85 7.92
CA ARG A 323 35.18 -15.42 6.72
C ARG A 323 34.21 -14.96 5.63
N ILE A 324 34.41 -13.73 5.17
CA ILE A 324 33.58 -13.05 4.18
C ILE A 324 34.41 -12.71 2.94
N GLU A 325 33.86 -12.99 1.76
CA GLU A 325 34.30 -12.43 0.49
C GLU A 325 33.41 -11.24 0.13
N LEU A 326 34.03 -10.10 -0.21
CA LEU A 326 33.36 -8.89 -0.67
C LEU A 326 33.62 -8.70 -2.16
N LEU A 327 32.55 -8.56 -2.93
CA LEU A 327 32.60 -8.34 -4.37
C LEU A 327 31.84 -7.05 -4.70
N ASN A 328 32.53 -6.11 -5.33
CA ASN A 328 31.90 -4.89 -5.82
C ASN A 328 31.02 -5.21 -7.04
N ALA A 329 29.72 -4.91 -6.94
CA ALA A 329 28.77 -4.94 -8.04
C ALA A 329 28.06 -3.59 -8.22
N SER A 330 28.51 -2.53 -7.53
CA SER A 330 27.93 -1.18 -7.56
C SER A 330 28.50 -0.32 -8.69
N GLY A 331 29.71 -0.66 -9.16
CA GLY A 331 30.48 0.19 -10.09
C GLY A 331 31.25 1.33 -9.42
N VAL A 332 31.14 1.51 -8.10
CA VAL A 332 31.83 2.55 -7.30
C VAL A 332 32.96 1.89 -6.50
N PRO A 333 34.24 2.01 -6.91
CA PRO A 333 35.36 1.30 -6.27
C PRO A 333 35.47 1.50 -4.76
N GLU A 334 35.25 2.73 -4.29
CA GLU A 334 35.46 3.20 -2.93
C GLU A 334 34.59 2.47 -1.90
N LEU A 335 33.39 2.02 -2.30
CA LEU A 335 32.48 1.28 -1.43
C LEU A 335 33.06 -0.05 -0.96
N LEU A 336 33.97 -0.65 -1.74
CA LEU A 336 34.59 -1.92 -1.40
C LEU A 336 35.48 -1.81 -0.15
N ASP A 337 36.27 -0.74 -0.07
CA ASP A 337 37.17 -0.47 1.05
C ASP A 337 36.41 -0.04 2.31
N VAL A 338 35.43 0.87 2.16
CA VAL A 338 34.56 1.32 3.26
C VAL A 338 33.83 0.14 3.89
N MET A 339 33.28 -0.76 3.07
CA MET A 339 32.60 -1.97 3.55
C MET A 339 33.57 -2.97 4.19
N ALA A 340 34.79 -3.11 3.66
CA ALA A 340 35.81 -3.98 4.24
C ALA A 340 36.26 -3.52 5.63
N GLU A 341 36.50 -2.21 5.80
CA GLU A 341 36.84 -1.61 7.10
C GLU A 341 35.68 -1.79 8.09
N ARG A 342 34.46 -1.47 7.67
CA ARG A 342 33.25 -1.60 8.50
C ARG A 342 33.04 -3.03 9.00
N LEU A 343 33.14 -4.02 8.12
CA LEU A 343 32.98 -5.44 8.48
C LEU A 343 34.08 -5.92 9.43
N THR A 344 35.32 -5.43 9.25
CA THR A 344 36.43 -5.69 10.16
C THR A 344 36.18 -5.10 11.55
N ASN A 345 35.68 -3.87 11.61
CA ASN A 345 35.30 -3.19 12.86
C ASN A 345 34.13 -3.89 13.59
N MET A 346 33.26 -4.59 12.85
CA MET A 346 32.17 -5.40 13.39
C MET A 346 32.60 -6.82 13.83
N GLY A 347 33.89 -7.15 13.70
CA GLY A 347 34.46 -8.42 14.15
C GLY A 347 34.46 -9.54 13.12
N TYR A 348 34.02 -9.29 11.88
CA TYR A 348 34.14 -10.25 10.79
C TYR A 348 35.56 -10.27 10.21
N ARG A 349 35.87 -11.28 9.40
CA ARG A 349 37.14 -11.37 8.69
C ARG A 349 36.90 -11.34 7.19
N VAL A 350 37.20 -10.21 6.57
CA VAL A 350 37.28 -10.11 5.11
C VAL A 350 38.51 -10.89 4.65
N VAL A 351 38.31 -11.92 3.83
CA VAL A 351 39.40 -12.77 3.31
C VAL A 351 39.67 -12.57 1.82
N ARG A 352 38.72 -11.97 1.09
CA ARG A 352 38.80 -11.71 -0.34
C ARG A 352 38.05 -10.42 -0.69
N LEU A 353 38.64 -9.64 -1.58
CA LEU A 353 38.10 -8.43 -2.19
C LEU A 353 38.17 -8.60 -3.70
N GLY A 354 37.17 -8.12 -4.43
CA GLY A 354 37.16 -8.20 -5.89
C GLY A 354 35.99 -7.46 -6.52
N VAL A 355 35.84 -7.62 -7.83
CA VAL A 355 34.71 -7.12 -8.63
C VAL A 355 33.87 -8.32 -9.08
N ALA A 356 32.55 -8.18 -9.13
CA ALA A 356 31.66 -9.24 -9.60
C ALA A 356 31.86 -9.50 -11.11
N GLU A 357 31.97 -10.77 -11.50
CA GLU A 357 32.23 -11.18 -12.90
C GLU A 357 31.05 -10.93 -13.86
N ASP A 358 29.82 -10.79 -13.35
CA ASP A 358 28.66 -10.39 -14.16
C ASP A 358 28.57 -8.86 -14.23
N HIS A 359 28.69 -8.32 -15.45
CA HIS A 359 28.75 -6.87 -15.74
C HIS A 359 27.46 -6.05 -15.50
N SER A 360 26.45 -6.61 -14.83
CA SER A 360 25.26 -5.86 -14.43
C SER A 360 25.49 -5.19 -13.07
N VAL A 361 25.49 -3.86 -13.05
CA VAL A 361 25.45 -3.09 -11.79
C VAL A 361 24.21 -3.52 -11.00
N LEU A 362 24.41 -3.92 -9.75
CA LEU A 362 23.32 -4.31 -8.85
C LEU A 362 22.81 -3.10 -8.08
N GLU A 363 21.50 -2.86 -8.18
CA GLU A 363 20.82 -1.84 -7.37
C GLU A 363 20.71 -2.24 -5.89
N THR A 364 20.67 -3.54 -5.59
CA THR A 364 20.52 -4.06 -4.21
C THR A 364 21.67 -4.99 -3.84
N SER A 365 22.19 -4.83 -2.62
CA SER A 365 23.27 -5.67 -2.08
C SER A 365 22.79 -7.09 -1.76
N HIS A 366 23.55 -8.11 -2.15
CA HIS A 366 23.16 -9.51 -1.93
C HIS A 366 24.13 -10.24 -1.00
N ILE A 367 23.60 -10.89 0.04
CA ILE A 367 24.36 -11.73 0.98
C ILE A 367 24.08 -13.20 0.65
N HIS A 368 25.08 -13.88 0.12
CA HIS A 368 25.11 -15.32 -0.10
C HIS A 368 25.76 -16.03 1.09
N TYR A 369 25.25 -17.21 1.46
CA TYR A 369 25.74 -17.97 2.59
C TYR A 369 25.88 -19.46 2.30
N ARG A 370 26.84 -20.12 2.96
CA ARG A 370 26.94 -21.58 2.95
C ARG A 370 25.92 -22.20 3.89
N VAL A 371 25.33 -23.33 3.49
CA VAL A 371 24.47 -24.17 4.36
C VAL A 371 25.10 -24.33 5.75
N GLY A 372 24.37 -23.88 6.77
CA GLY A 372 24.84 -23.80 8.16
C GLY A 372 24.99 -22.37 8.69
N PHE A 373 25.25 -21.38 7.83
CA PHE A 373 25.56 -19.99 8.21
C PHE A 373 24.42 -18.99 7.93
N ALA A 374 23.18 -19.45 8.07
CA ALA A 374 21.99 -18.64 7.73
C ALA A 374 21.69 -17.55 8.78
N GLU A 375 21.87 -17.87 10.06
CA GLU A 375 21.61 -16.93 11.17
C GLU A 375 22.65 -15.80 11.18
N GLU A 376 23.89 -16.10 10.83
CA GLU A 376 24.97 -15.13 10.69
C GLU A 376 24.80 -14.24 9.46
N ALA A 377 24.26 -14.77 8.35
CA ALA A 377 23.89 -13.96 7.19
C ALA A 377 22.78 -12.94 7.53
N ILE A 378 21.78 -13.36 8.31
CA ILE A 378 20.69 -12.49 8.80
C ILE A 378 21.24 -11.45 9.77
N THR A 379 22.03 -11.89 10.76
CA THR A 379 22.64 -11.01 11.76
C THR A 379 23.55 -9.97 11.11
N LEU A 380 24.35 -10.39 10.12
CA LEU A 380 25.17 -9.50 9.33
C LEU A 380 24.30 -8.45 8.61
N GLY A 381 23.30 -8.88 7.84
CA GLY A 381 22.39 -7.96 7.15
C GLY A 381 21.77 -6.93 8.09
N HIS A 382 21.21 -7.38 9.22
CA HIS A 382 20.60 -6.52 10.23
C HIS A 382 21.55 -5.49 10.85
N SER A 383 22.86 -5.70 10.75
CA SER A 383 23.91 -4.84 11.30
C SER A 383 24.51 -3.85 10.28
N LEU A 384 24.08 -3.92 9.03
CA LEU A 384 24.46 -3.01 7.95
C LEU A 384 23.39 -1.92 7.74
N THR A 385 23.81 -0.74 7.28
CA THR A 385 22.89 0.33 6.86
C THR A 385 22.77 0.30 5.35
N GLY A 386 21.55 0.11 4.85
CA GLY A 386 21.25 -0.07 3.44
C GLY A 386 20.18 -1.13 3.25
N ASN A 387 19.75 -1.33 2.01
CA ASN A 387 18.94 -2.49 1.65
C ASN A 387 19.86 -3.70 1.45
N TYR A 388 19.29 -4.91 1.53
CA TYR A 388 19.98 -6.13 1.11
C TYR A 388 18.99 -7.26 0.88
N GLN A 389 19.41 -8.26 0.10
CA GLN A 389 18.70 -9.53 -0.06
C GLN A 389 19.59 -10.68 0.41
N ILE A 390 19.02 -11.60 1.20
CA ILE A 390 19.72 -12.81 1.65
C ILE A 390 19.39 -13.92 0.64
N VAL A 391 20.41 -14.37 -0.11
CA VAL A 391 20.22 -15.22 -1.30
C VAL A 391 20.86 -16.59 -1.10
N THR A 392 20.00 -17.59 -0.85
CA THR A 392 20.39 -18.96 -0.42
C THR A 392 20.91 -19.85 -1.56
N ARG A 393 20.66 -19.49 -2.83
CA ARG A 393 21.01 -20.26 -4.02
C ARG A 393 21.32 -19.32 -5.18
N GLY A 394 22.41 -19.58 -5.90
CA GLY A 394 22.71 -18.86 -7.16
C GLY A 394 24.12 -19.08 -7.71
N ARG A 395 25.15 -19.13 -6.85
CA ARG A 395 26.55 -19.34 -7.26
C ARG A 395 27.26 -20.30 -6.32
N GLU A 396 28.18 -21.11 -6.84
CA GLU A 396 29.06 -21.94 -6.01
C GLU A 396 29.93 -21.03 -5.13
N MET A 397 30.05 -21.40 -3.85
CA MET A 397 30.89 -20.71 -2.88
C MET A 397 32.15 -21.54 -2.58
N PRO A 398 33.35 -20.97 -2.74
CA PRO A 398 34.61 -21.59 -2.34
C PRO A 398 34.59 -22.18 -0.92
N GLU A 399 35.24 -23.33 -0.74
CA GLU A 399 35.21 -24.12 0.50
C GLU A 399 35.81 -23.42 1.73
N ASP A 400 36.53 -22.31 1.57
CA ASP A 400 37.08 -21.47 2.62
C ASP A 400 36.16 -20.32 3.09
N LEU A 401 35.01 -20.08 2.44
CA LEU A 401 34.11 -18.94 2.71
C LEU A 401 32.78 -19.33 3.39
N GLN A 402 32.43 -18.68 4.50
CA GLN A 402 31.12 -18.82 5.13
C GLN A 402 30.06 -17.93 4.47
N LEU A 403 30.42 -16.69 4.13
CA LEU A 403 29.57 -15.70 3.46
C LEU A 403 30.27 -15.09 2.24
N ARG A 404 29.47 -14.65 1.26
CA ARG A 404 29.88 -13.80 0.14
C ARG A 404 28.88 -12.66 0.03
N MET A 405 29.37 -11.43 -0.02
CA MET A 405 28.54 -10.24 -0.17
C MET A 405 28.84 -9.54 -1.50
N LEU A 406 27.81 -9.36 -2.32
CA LEU A 406 27.81 -8.51 -3.50
C LEU A 406 27.31 -7.13 -3.07
N ILE A 407 28.16 -6.10 -3.20
CA ILE A 407 27.83 -4.72 -2.82
C ILE A 407 27.13 -4.06 -4.02
N GLY A 408 25.87 -3.66 -3.83
CA GLY A 408 25.09 -2.87 -4.78
C GLY A 408 25.20 -1.36 -4.54
N THR A 409 24.49 -0.56 -5.33
CA THR A 409 24.47 0.91 -5.22
C THR A 409 23.69 1.44 -4.02
N ASP A 410 22.98 0.57 -3.29
CA ASP A 410 22.18 0.85 -2.09
C ASP A 410 22.99 0.99 -0.79
N MET A 411 24.31 0.76 -0.86
CA MET A 411 25.22 0.88 0.27
C MET A 411 26.03 2.17 0.15
N GLN A 412 25.48 3.26 0.67
CA GLN A 412 26.13 4.58 0.80
C GLN A 412 26.16 5.01 2.28
#